data_AF-A0AA96XDL6-F1
#
_entry.id   AF-A0AA96XDL6-F1
#
_cell.length_a   1.000
_cell.length_b   1.000
_cell.length_c   1.000
_cell.angle_alpha   90.00
_cell.angle_beta   90.00
_cell.angle_gamma   90.00
#
_symmetry.space_group_name_H-M   'P 1'
#
loop_
_entity.id
_entity.type
_entity.pdbx_description
1 polymer ?
#
loop_
_entity_poly.entity_id
_entity_poly.type
_entity_poly.pdbx_seq_one_letter_code
_entity_poly.pdbx_strand_id
1 'polypeptide(L)'
;MKTPKTIEDLEQMIEHAIPESDYLDYKDQRALEPINQNPKPLPTGLQRAQNEVISELTRDISAFANSDGGVLIYGVREDEQTHLPIEINPGFPNNGRISKEWLGDIIDSRISPRITGIQIIPIRRNATHSLFVIEIPRSSRAPHQADDGIHYRRYNFSNRRMLNYELREAFQSRRLESPRLISISTTTQSEFIQLTVKNVGPEPARNVSFSVSDSLKPWLKDRKYSLLENGSREIQPGTTYVFHGDVAHSVLSDRSNFPRIFSITTSYLTPISHETISETFSFNMGDLEGAGIVEDGTLKLLRQIRESTRTLQREMSLLRRAVETGANQMIGHRMLHAINTQIKLWRGKWSRST
;
A
#
# COMPACT_ATOMS: atom_id res chain seq x y z
N MET A 1 -19.02 -8.34 23.95
CA MET A 1 -20.40 -8.75 23.59
C MET A 1 -20.42 -9.13 22.12
N LYS A 2 -21.21 -10.14 21.72
CA LYS A 2 -21.34 -10.53 20.31
C LYS A 2 -22.45 -9.71 19.66
N THR A 3 -22.19 -9.11 18.49
CA THR A 3 -23.18 -8.36 17.72
C THR A 3 -24.34 -9.29 17.32
N PRO A 4 -25.60 -8.93 17.65
CA PRO A 4 -26.77 -9.75 17.29
C PRO A 4 -26.96 -9.76 15.77
N LYS A 5 -27.30 -10.93 15.22
CA LYS A 5 -27.49 -11.14 13.77
C LYS A 5 -28.83 -11.76 13.43
N THR A 6 -29.54 -12.27 14.43
CA THR A 6 -30.82 -12.98 14.29
C THR A 6 -31.85 -12.42 15.26
N ILE A 7 -33.12 -12.74 15.04
CA ILE A 7 -34.19 -12.28 15.94
C ILE A 7 -34.07 -12.96 17.31
N GLU A 8 -33.63 -14.22 17.32
CA GLU A 8 -33.37 -15.01 18.51
C GLU A 8 -32.26 -14.39 19.36
N ASP A 9 -31.22 -13.80 18.75
CA ASP A 9 -30.19 -13.07 19.49
C ASP A 9 -30.81 -11.87 20.24
N LEU A 10 -31.72 -11.12 19.61
CA LEU A 10 -32.40 -9.98 20.24
C LEU A 10 -33.36 -10.42 21.36
N GLU A 11 -34.05 -11.55 21.16
CA GLU A 11 -34.92 -12.15 22.17
C GLU A 11 -34.11 -12.56 23.41
N GLN A 12 -32.93 -13.16 23.22
CA GLN A 12 -32.00 -13.48 24.33
C GLN A 12 -31.49 -12.23 25.04
N MET A 13 -31.32 -11.11 24.34
CA MET A 13 -30.88 -9.85 24.95
C MET A 13 -31.96 -9.27 25.88
N ILE A 14 -33.24 -9.41 25.52
CA ILE A 14 -34.38 -9.03 26.38
C ILE A 14 -34.53 -10.01 27.54
N GLU A 15 -34.46 -11.32 27.28
CA GLU A 15 -34.60 -12.35 28.31
C GLU A 15 -33.54 -12.22 29.40
N HIS A 16 -32.29 -11.96 29.02
CA HIS A 16 -31.19 -11.72 29.96
C HIS A 16 -31.12 -10.29 30.50
N ALA A 17 -32.07 -9.42 30.12
CA ALA A 17 -32.12 -8.01 30.51
C ALA A 17 -30.74 -7.32 30.35
N ILE A 18 -30.14 -7.44 29.16
CA ILE A 18 -28.83 -6.83 28.89
C ILE A 18 -29.02 -5.31 28.83
N PRO A 19 -28.46 -4.53 29.77
CA PRO A 19 -28.63 -3.09 29.77
C PRO A 19 -27.86 -2.43 28.64
N GLU A 20 -28.25 -1.19 28.31
CA GLU A 20 -27.37 -0.31 27.55
C GLU A 20 -25.97 -0.21 28.19
N SER A 21 -24.99 0.13 27.36
CA SER A 21 -23.62 0.34 27.82
C SER A 21 -22.91 1.35 26.94
N ASP A 22 -21.64 1.64 27.25
CA ASP A 22 -20.80 2.48 26.40
C ASP A 22 -20.71 1.98 24.95
N TYR A 23 -20.94 0.68 24.74
CA TYR A 23 -20.82 -0.04 23.48
C TYR A 23 -22.15 -0.51 22.89
N LEU A 24 -23.28 -0.28 23.55
CA LEU A 24 -24.59 -0.80 23.14
C LEU A 24 -25.68 0.23 23.41
N ASP A 25 -26.48 0.53 22.39
CA ASP A 25 -27.55 1.54 22.44
C ASP A 25 -28.77 1.00 21.70
N TYR A 26 -29.93 1.04 22.36
CA TYR A 26 -31.21 0.59 21.85
C TYR A 26 -32.04 1.78 21.39
N LYS A 27 -32.54 1.72 20.15
CA LYS A 27 -33.41 2.74 19.58
C LYS A 27 -34.76 2.14 19.24
N ASP A 28 -35.81 2.78 19.73
CA ASP A 28 -37.18 2.47 19.33
C ASP A 28 -37.35 2.70 17.82
N GLN A 29 -38.21 1.89 17.18
CA GLN A 29 -38.58 2.07 15.77
C GLN A 29 -39.04 3.50 15.44
N ARG A 30 -39.71 4.17 16.37
CA ARG A 30 -40.20 5.56 16.24
C ARG A 30 -39.08 6.56 15.94
N ALA A 31 -37.85 6.27 16.34
CA ALA A 31 -36.69 7.12 16.07
C ALA A 31 -36.47 7.37 14.57
N LEU A 32 -36.86 6.43 13.70
CA LEU A 32 -36.73 6.59 12.24
C LEU A 32 -38.07 6.80 11.52
N GLU A 33 -39.20 6.85 12.23
CA GLU A 33 -40.53 6.94 11.64
C GLU A 33 -40.72 8.15 10.69
N PRO A 34 -40.20 9.37 10.99
CA PRO A 34 -40.31 10.50 10.06
C PRO A 34 -39.68 10.26 8.67
N ILE A 35 -38.72 9.34 8.56
CA ILE A 35 -38.09 8.98 7.28
C ILE A 35 -38.99 8.08 6.44
N ASN A 36 -39.82 7.25 7.06
CA ASN A 36 -40.60 6.18 6.40
C ASN A 36 -41.78 6.70 5.55
N GLN A 37 -41.96 8.03 5.43
CA GLN A 37 -43.06 8.64 4.71
C GLN A 37 -42.82 8.66 3.19
N ASN A 38 -43.84 8.26 2.40
CA ASN A 38 -43.79 8.11 0.94
C ASN A 38 -43.56 9.45 0.19
N PRO A 39 -42.83 9.44 -0.95
CA PRO A 39 -42.11 10.59 -1.48
C PRO A 39 -43.01 11.48 -2.36
N LYS A 40 -43.81 12.33 -1.73
CA LYS A 40 -44.17 13.62 -2.32
C LYS A 40 -43.27 14.68 -1.68
N PRO A 41 -43.03 15.85 -2.31
CA PRO A 41 -42.28 16.90 -1.63
C PRO A 41 -42.90 17.11 -0.25
N LEU A 42 -42.10 16.81 0.79
CA LEU A 42 -42.61 16.83 2.14
C LEU A 42 -42.96 18.30 2.46
N PRO A 43 -44.13 18.57 3.06
CA PRO A 43 -44.41 19.85 3.68
C PRO A 43 -43.23 20.27 4.58
N THR A 44 -42.91 21.56 4.64
CA THR A 44 -41.73 22.11 5.33
C THR A 44 -41.53 21.56 6.76
N GLY A 45 -42.61 21.28 7.49
CA GLY A 45 -42.56 20.69 8.83
C GLY A 45 -42.03 19.25 8.85
N LEU A 46 -42.47 18.41 7.90
CA LEU A 46 -42.01 17.02 7.81
C LEU A 46 -40.57 16.93 7.29
N GLN A 47 -40.14 17.87 6.45
CA GLN A 47 -38.74 17.97 6.03
C GLN A 47 -37.80 18.27 7.20
N ARG A 48 -38.22 19.14 8.14
CA ARG A 48 -37.45 19.44 9.35
C ARG A 48 -37.32 18.22 10.25
N ALA A 49 -38.42 17.51 10.50
CA ALA A 49 -38.40 16.28 11.29
C ALA A 49 -37.47 15.22 10.69
N GLN A 50 -37.50 15.03 9.37
CA GLN A 50 -36.57 14.12 8.69
C GLN A 50 -35.10 14.52 8.90
N ASN A 51 -34.77 15.81 8.77
CA ASN A 51 -33.40 16.29 8.95
C ASN A 51 -32.92 16.14 10.39
N GLU A 52 -33.81 16.32 11.37
CA GLU A 52 -33.50 16.14 12.80
C GLU A 52 -33.15 14.68 13.10
N VAL A 53 -33.92 13.73 12.57
CA VAL A 53 -33.62 12.29 12.69
C VAL A 53 -32.29 11.93 12.04
N ILE A 54 -31.99 12.48 10.86
CA ILE A 54 -30.69 12.26 10.20
C ILE A 54 -29.55 12.86 11.04
N SER A 55 -29.76 14.02 11.64
CA SER A 55 -28.80 14.65 12.53
C SER A 55 -28.54 13.80 13.77
N GLU A 56 -29.57 13.21 14.37
CA GLU A 56 -29.44 12.30 15.52
C GLU A 56 -28.69 11.00 15.13
N LEU A 57 -29.08 10.36 14.03
CA LEU A 57 -28.39 9.17 13.49
C LEU A 57 -26.89 9.44 13.28
N THR A 58 -26.55 10.57 12.64
CA THR A 58 -25.14 10.91 12.36
C THR A 58 -24.38 11.31 13.62
N ARG A 59 -25.03 11.95 14.59
CA ARG A 59 -24.47 12.24 15.92
C ARG A 59 -24.12 10.95 16.66
N ASP A 60 -25.03 9.99 16.69
CA ASP A 60 -24.83 8.73 17.41
C ASP A 60 -23.70 7.91 16.79
N ILE A 61 -23.70 7.77 15.47
CA ILE A 61 -22.69 6.98 14.75
C ILE A 61 -21.31 7.62 14.85
N SER A 62 -21.21 8.94 14.67
CA SER A 62 -19.93 9.65 14.82
C SER A 62 -19.41 9.57 16.26
N ALA A 63 -20.28 9.66 17.27
CA ALA A 63 -19.91 9.52 18.66
C ALA A 63 -19.33 8.14 18.98
N PHE A 64 -19.96 7.06 18.50
CA PHE A 64 -19.43 5.70 18.64
C PHE A 64 -18.05 5.56 17.99
N ALA A 65 -17.92 6.00 16.74
CA ALA A 65 -16.66 5.89 15.99
C ALA A 65 -15.51 6.71 16.60
N ASN A 66 -15.82 7.82 17.27
CA ASN A 66 -14.86 8.68 17.98
C ASN A 66 -14.51 8.20 19.38
N SER A 67 -15.27 7.24 19.91
CA SER A 67 -15.00 6.54 21.17
C SER A 67 -14.39 5.16 20.87
N ASP A 68 -14.90 4.10 21.50
CA ASP A 68 -14.36 2.75 21.37
C ASP A 68 -15.17 1.86 20.39
N GLY A 69 -16.01 2.48 19.56
CA GLY A 69 -16.97 1.76 18.73
C GLY A 69 -18.14 1.21 19.55
N GLY A 70 -18.99 0.41 18.91
CA GLY A 70 -20.16 -0.17 19.55
C GLY A 70 -21.21 -0.67 18.57
N VAL A 71 -22.40 -0.94 19.09
CA VAL A 71 -23.54 -1.50 18.36
C VAL A 71 -24.78 -0.64 18.65
N LEU A 72 -25.42 -0.18 17.59
CA LEU A 72 -26.68 0.56 17.65
C LEU A 72 -27.80 -0.31 17.07
N ILE A 73 -28.88 -0.54 17.83
CA ILE A 73 -29.96 -1.44 17.45
C ILE A 73 -31.25 -0.66 17.28
N TYR A 74 -31.76 -0.57 16.05
CA TYR A 74 -33.04 0.07 15.74
C TYR A 74 -34.18 -0.95 15.68
N GLY A 75 -35.25 -0.64 16.41
CA GLY A 75 -36.48 -1.43 16.54
C GLY A 75 -36.54 -2.25 17.84
N VAL A 76 -35.75 -1.89 18.85
CA VAL A 76 -35.90 -2.42 20.20
C VAL A 76 -36.21 -1.25 21.13
N ARG A 77 -37.33 -1.34 21.84
CA ARG A 77 -37.75 -0.34 22.82
C ARG A 77 -37.11 -0.66 24.16
N GLU A 78 -36.56 0.36 24.78
CA GLU A 78 -36.05 0.31 26.15
C GLU A 78 -37.01 0.96 27.16
N ASP A 79 -36.80 0.63 28.43
CA ASP A 79 -37.42 1.31 29.56
C ASP A 79 -36.62 2.56 29.93
N GLU A 80 -37.27 3.72 29.96
CA GLU A 80 -36.62 5.02 30.18
C GLU A 80 -35.96 5.18 31.56
N GLN A 81 -36.32 4.37 32.56
CA GLN A 81 -35.77 4.45 33.91
C GLN A 81 -34.61 3.50 34.12
N THR A 82 -34.69 2.30 33.54
CA THR A 82 -33.75 1.20 33.78
C THR A 82 -32.77 0.99 32.62
N HIS A 83 -33.03 1.57 31.44
CA HIS A 83 -32.28 1.35 30.20
C HIS A 83 -32.18 -0.14 29.82
N LEU A 84 -33.20 -0.90 30.20
CA LEU A 84 -33.34 -2.31 29.87
C LEU A 84 -34.20 -2.46 28.62
N PRO A 85 -33.84 -3.35 27.68
CA PRO A 85 -34.65 -3.63 26.52
C PRO A 85 -35.90 -4.40 26.96
N ILE A 86 -37.08 -3.91 26.57
CA ILE A 86 -38.37 -4.43 27.04
C ILE A 86 -39.23 -5.01 25.91
N GLU A 87 -39.04 -4.56 24.67
CA GLU A 87 -39.88 -5.01 23.56
C GLU A 87 -39.16 -4.89 22.21
N ILE A 88 -39.31 -5.92 21.37
CA ILE A 88 -38.91 -5.86 19.96
C ILE A 88 -40.09 -5.31 19.16
N ASN A 89 -39.90 -4.15 18.52
CA ASN A 89 -40.91 -3.50 17.68
C ASN A 89 -41.24 -4.36 16.43
N PRO A 90 -42.35 -4.06 15.72
CA PRO A 90 -42.71 -4.74 14.46
C PRO A 90 -41.65 -4.67 13.35
N GLY A 91 -40.75 -3.69 13.42
CA GLY A 91 -39.67 -3.47 12.46
C GLY A 91 -40.08 -2.55 11.31
N PHE A 92 -39.14 -2.28 10.41
CA PHE A 92 -39.32 -1.42 9.24
C PHE A 92 -39.73 -2.25 8.02
N PRO A 93 -40.66 -1.78 7.18
CA PRO A 93 -41.04 -2.48 5.96
C PRO A 93 -39.85 -2.72 5.03
N ASN A 94 -39.67 -3.95 4.56
CA ASN A 94 -38.57 -4.36 3.68
C ASN A 94 -38.61 -3.64 2.31
N ASN A 95 -39.78 -3.21 1.87
CA ASN A 95 -40.01 -2.40 0.67
C ASN A 95 -40.14 -0.90 0.97
N GLY A 96 -39.86 -0.49 2.20
CA GLY A 96 -39.88 0.90 2.65
C GLY A 96 -38.63 1.66 2.24
N ARG A 97 -38.59 2.95 2.62
CA ARG A 97 -37.45 3.83 2.33
C ARG A 97 -36.22 3.52 3.19
N ILE A 98 -36.44 3.06 4.41
CA ILE A 98 -35.37 2.71 5.34
C ILE A 98 -34.87 1.31 4.97
N SER A 99 -33.77 1.28 4.25
CA SER A 99 -33.06 0.06 3.89
C SER A 99 -31.61 0.11 4.40
N LYS A 100 -30.92 -1.03 4.32
CA LYS A 100 -29.48 -1.12 4.61
C LYS A 100 -28.69 -0.13 3.75
N GLU A 101 -29.02 -0.07 2.46
CA GLU A 101 -28.37 0.77 1.46
C GLU A 101 -28.65 2.25 1.76
N TRP A 102 -29.90 2.60 2.07
CA TRP A 102 -30.26 3.97 2.44
C TRP A 102 -29.53 4.46 3.69
N LEU A 103 -29.45 3.63 4.74
CA LEU A 103 -28.68 3.94 5.95
C LEU A 103 -27.19 4.13 5.61
N GLY A 104 -26.63 3.24 4.79
CA GLY A 104 -25.25 3.34 4.30
C GLY A 104 -24.98 4.65 3.57
N ASP A 105 -25.85 5.02 2.62
CA ASP A 105 -25.74 6.26 1.84
C ASP A 105 -25.81 7.51 2.73
N ILE A 106 -26.70 7.52 3.73
CA ILE A 106 -26.79 8.64 4.69
C ILE A 106 -25.50 8.74 5.51
N ILE A 107 -25.00 7.63 6.05
CA ILE A 107 -23.78 7.60 6.85
C ILE A 107 -22.58 8.10 6.02
N ASP A 108 -22.42 7.59 4.80
CA ASP A 108 -21.28 7.93 3.91
C ASP A 108 -21.33 9.36 3.37
N SER A 109 -22.53 9.93 3.21
CA SER A 109 -22.72 11.27 2.65
C SER A 109 -22.74 12.37 3.72
N ARG A 110 -23.10 12.06 4.97
CA ARG A 110 -23.31 13.05 6.03
C ARG A 110 -22.26 13.05 7.13
N ILE A 111 -21.43 12.01 7.25
CA ILE A 111 -20.34 11.94 8.23
C ILE A 111 -19.00 12.16 7.54
N SER A 112 -18.18 13.08 8.09
CA SER A 112 -16.88 13.43 7.51
C SER A 112 -15.77 13.50 8.58
N PRO A 113 -14.59 12.90 8.38
CA PRO A 113 -14.24 11.98 7.29
C PRO A 113 -15.12 10.72 7.30
N ARG A 114 -15.16 9.96 6.21
CA ARG A 114 -15.91 8.69 6.16
C ARG A 114 -15.36 7.69 7.18
N ILE A 115 -16.27 6.92 7.79
CA ILE A 115 -15.94 5.85 8.73
C ILE A 115 -15.83 4.55 7.93
N THR A 116 -14.68 3.88 8.02
CA THR A 116 -14.45 2.60 7.35
C THR A 116 -14.85 1.43 8.24
N GLY A 117 -15.51 0.42 7.67
CA GLY A 117 -15.77 -0.85 8.35
C GLY A 117 -17.11 -0.95 9.09
N ILE A 118 -18.00 0.04 8.98
CA ILE A 118 -19.37 -0.05 9.51
C ILE A 118 -20.09 -1.23 8.87
N GLN A 119 -20.77 -2.05 9.68
CA GLN A 119 -21.63 -3.13 9.22
C GLN A 119 -23.08 -2.83 9.57
N ILE A 120 -23.94 -2.73 8.55
CA ILE A 120 -25.39 -2.59 8.72
C ILE A 120 -26.02 -3.95 8.43
N ILE A 121 -26.64 -4.54 9.45
CA ILE A 121 -27.17 -5.89 9.48
C ILE A 121 -28.70 -5.80 9.62
N PRO A 122 -29.47 -6.09 8.55
CA PRO A 122 -30.92 -6.21 8.66
C PRO A 122 -31.28 -7.54 9.34
N ILE A 123 -31.96 -7.48 10.48
CA ILE A 123 -32.50 -8.65 11.18
C ILE A 123 -33.96 -8.83 10.77
N ARG A 124 -34.27 -9.92 10.05
CA ARG A 124 -35.64 -10.19 9.61
C ARG A 124 -36.54 -10.48 10.79
N ARG A 125 -37.57 -9.64 11.00
CA ARG A 125 -38.63 -9.91 11.99
C ARG A 125 -39.67 -10.87 11.43
N ASN A 126 -40.05 -10.66 10.18
CA ASN A 126 -40.99 -11.49 9.42
C ASN A 126 -40.72 -11.31 7.90
N ALA A 127 -41.60 -11.86 7.06
CA ALA A 127 -41.44 -11.80 5.60
C ALA A 127 -41.41 -10.35 5.04
N THR A 128 -42.04 -9.40 5.74
CA THR A 128 -42.26 -8.04 5.23
C THR A 128 -41.53 -6.96 6.03
N HIS A 129 -40.99 -7.26 7.21
CA HIS A 129 -40.34 -6.29 8.09
C HIS A 129 -39.01 -6.77 8.65
N SER A 130 -38.07 -5.82 8.83
CA SER A 130 -36.74 -6.05 9.42
C SER A 130 -36.38 -4.96 10.43
N LEU A 131 -35.57 -5.34 11.41
CA LEU A 131 -34.84 -4.44 12.30
C LEU A 131 -33.46 -4.14 11.72
N PHE A 132 -32.77 -3.12 12.23
CA PHE A 132 -31.42 -2.79 11.78
C PHE A 132 -30.45 -2.75 12.95
N VAL A 133 -29.37 -3.51 12.83
CA VAL A 133 -28.23 -3.44 13.73
C VAL A 133 -27.08 -2.78 13.00
N ILE A 134 -26.49 -1.75 13.58
CA ILE A 134 -25.35 -1.02 13.03
C ILE A 134 -24.16 -1.25 13.97
N GLU A 135 -23.21 -2.06 13.51
CA GLU A 135 -21.94 -2.29 14.18
C GLU A 135 -20.92 -1.26 13.69
N ILE A 136 -20.40 -0.48 14.63
CA ILE A 136 -19.57 0.69 14.39
C ILE A 136 -18.20 0.40 14.99
N PRO A 137 -17.13 0.26 14.19
CA PRO A 137 -15.81 0.04 14.73
C PRO A 137 -15.27 1.30 15.41
N ARG A 138 -14.37 1.13 16.37
CA ARG A 138 -13.47 2.22 16.79
C ARG A 138 -12.70 2.69 15.56
N SER A 139 -12.74 3.99 15.28
CA SER A 139 -12.09 4.51 14.09
C SER A 139 -10.68 5.02 14.38
N SER A 140 -9.74 4.51 13.59
CA SER A 140 -8.37 5.05 13.47
C SER A 140 -8.32 6.48 12.93
N ARG A 141 -9.36 6.88 12.20
CA ARG A 141 -9.44 8.18 11.51
C ARG A 141 -10.23 9.22 12.31
N ALA A 142 -10.59 8.91 13.56
CA ALA A 142 -11.22 9.83 14.48
C ALA A 142 -10.39 11.15 14.61
N PRO A 143 -11.02 12.29 14.88
CA PRO A 143 -12.46 12.45 15.08
C PRO A 143 -13.24 12.62 13.76
N HIS A 144 -14.48 12.14 13.77
CA HIS A 144 -15.50 12.24 12.74
C HIS A 144 -16.55 13.28 13.12
N GLN A 145 -16.96 14.08 12.14
CA GLN A 145 -17.91 15.17 12.24
C GLN A 145 -19.29 14.69 11.76
N ALA A 146 -20.33 14.96 12.55
CA ALA A 146 -21.72 14.69 12.19
C ALA A 146 -22.26 15.72 11.17
N ASP A 147 -23.52 15.53 10.71
CA ASP A 147 -24.17 16.39 9.71
C ASP A 147 -24.25 17.87 10.13
N ASP A 148 -24.35 18.12 11.44
CA ASP A 148 -24.42 19.46 12.02
C ASP A 148 -23.06 20.17 12.12
N GLY A 149 -21.99 19.54 11.63
CA GLY A 149 -20.65 20.09 11.66
C GLY A 149 -19.97 19.98 13.04
N ILE A 150 -20.47 19.15 13.94
CA ILE A 150 -19.91 18.99 15.29
C ILE A 150 -19.32 17.58 15.45
N HIS A 151 -18.22 17.51 16.21
CA HIS A 151 -17.61 16.24 16.60
C HIS A 151 -18.19 15.82 17.95
N TYR A 152 -18.78 14.63 17.98
CA TYR A 152 -19.35 14.06 19.19
C TYR A 152 -18.50 12.91 19.71
N ARG A 153 -18.60 12.64 21.00
CA ARG A 153 -18.00 11.49 21.67
C ARG A 153 -19.00 10.91 22.67
N ARG A 154 -18.99 9.58 22.83
CA ARG A 154 -19.80 8.92 23.85
C ARG A 154 -19.23 9.18 25.23
N TYR A 155 -20.12 9.53 26.15
CA TYR A 155 -19.91 9.66 27.58
C TYR A 155 -21.03 8.88 28.28
N ASN A 156 -20.73 7.66 28.69
CA ASN A 156 -21.72 6.71 29.19
C ASN A 156 -22.86 6.52 28.17
N PHE A 157 -24.10 6.85 28.57
CA PHE A 157 -25.32 6.77 27.75
C PHE A 157 -25.62 8.05 26.95
N SER A 158 -24.67 9.01 26.88
CA SER A 158 -24.93 10.31 26.24
C SER A 158 -23.86 10.72 25.24
N ASN A 159 -24.30 11.36 24.15
CA ASN A 159 -23.42 11.92 23.14
C ASN A 159 -23.14 13.38 23.43
N ARG A 160 -21.89 13.71 23.76
CA ARG A 160 -21.46 15.08 24.07
C ARG A 160 -20.56 15.63 22.99
N ARG A 161 -20.60 16.95 22.81
CA ARG A 161 -19.68 17.66 21.93
C ARG A 161 -18.27 17.52 22.48
N MET A 162 -17.33 17.13 21.63
CA MET A 162 -15.92 17.06 21.99
C MET A 162 -15.39 18.45 22.32
N LEU A 163 -14.70 18.55 23.45
CA LEU A 163 -14.03 19.78 23.86
C LEU A 163 -12.75 20.00 23.05
N ASN A 164 -12.27 21.24 23.01
CA ASN A 164 -11.08 21.60 22.21
C ASN A 164 -9.84 20.77 22.56
N TYR A 165 -9.66 20.39 23.83
CA TYR A 165 -8.53 19.55 24.23
C TYR A 165 -8.69 18.11 23.72
N GLU A 166 -9.90 17.54 23.79
CA GLU A 166 -10.19 16.20 23.27
C GLU A 166 -10.03 16.13 21.75
N LEU A 167 -10.44 17.18 21.03
CA LEU A 167 -10.21 17.28 19.60
C LEU A 167 -8.73 17.30 19.27
N ARG A 168 -7.93 18.12 19.97
CA ARG A 168 -6.49 18.18 19.77
C ARG A 168 -5.84 16.81 20.02
N GLU A 169 -6.22 16.13 21.08
CA GLU A 169 -5.75 14.80 21.42
C GLU A 169 -6.16 13.79 20.34
N ALA A 170 -7.43 13.74 19.93
CA ALA A 170 -7.91 12.82 18.90
C ALA A 170 -7.22 13.04 17.54
N PHE A 171 -7.06 14.30 17.11
CA PHE A 171 -6.31 14.63 15.89
C PHE A 171 -4.83 14.25 15.99
N GLN A 172 -4.23 14.36 17.17
CA GLN A 172 -2.85 13.92 17.39
C GLN A 172 -2.76 12.39 17.35
N SER A 173 -3.67 11.67 18.01
CA SER A 173 -3.77 10.20 17.97
C SER A 173 -3.95 9.66 16.56
N ARG A 174 -4.76 10.31 15.72
CA ARG A 174 -4.88 10.00 14.28
C ARG A 174 -3.56 10.14 13.52
N ARG A 175 -2.71 11.10 13.90
CA ARG A 175 -1.37 11.26 13.33
C ARG A 175 -0.36 10.26 13.88
N LEU A 176 -0.59 9.78 15.11
CA LEU A 176 0.25 8.82 15.84
C LEU A 176 0.04 7.37 15.37
N GLU A 177 -1.06 7.05 14.67
CA GLU A 177 -1.09 5.89 13.77
C GLU A 177 -0.05 6.13 12.67
N SER A 178 1.18 5.74 13.02
CA SER A 178 2.38 6.34 12.49
C SER A 178 2.50 6.03 11.00
N PRO A 179 2.46 7.04 10.11
CA PRO A 179 2.74 6.77 8.71
C PRO A 179 4.14 6.18 8.64
N ARG A 180 4.26 4.98 8.04
CA ARG A 180 5.55 4.34 7.76
C ARG A 180 6.49 5.39 7.19
N LEU A 181 7.56 5.73 7.92
CA LEU A 181 8.49 6.76 7.46
C LEU A 181 9.44 6.16 6.45
N ILE A 182 10.00 4.97 6.74
CA ILE A 182 10.98 4.33 5.86
C ILE A 182 10.35 3.22 5.05
N SER A 183 10.49 3.33 3.73
CA SER A 183 10.19 2.26 2.79
C SER A 183 11.45 1.69 2.15
N ILE A 184 11.55 0.36 2.13
CA ILE A 184 12.59 -0.36 1.41
C ILE A 184 11.93 -1.17 0.29
N SER A 185 12.44 -1.05 -0.93
CA SER A 185 11.94 -1.77 -2.10
C SER A 185 13.08 -2.24 -3.00
N THR A 186 12.83 -3.30 -3.76
CA THR A 186 13.75 -3.82 -4.78
C THR A 186 13.14 -3.66 -6.16
N THR A 187 13.89 -3.12 -7.10
CA THR A 187 13.49 -2.99 -8.51
C THR A 187 14.57 -3.51 -9.43
N THR A 188 14.19 -3.84 -10.64
CA THR A 188 15.10 -4.19 -11.74
C THR A 188 15.12 -3.01 -12.72
N GLN A 189 16.19 -2.22 -12.73
CA GLN A 189 16.36 -1.12 -13.68
C GLN A 189 17.66 -1.33 -14.47
N SER A 190 17.59 -1.20 -15.79
CA SER A 190 18.79 -1.21 -16.67
C SER A 190 19.72 -2.42 -16.44
N GLU A 191 19.17 -3.63 -16.39
CA GLU A 191 19.89 -4.91 -16.16
C GLU A 191 20.41 -5.15 -14.73
N PHE A 192 20.26 -4.24 -13.77
CA PHE A 192 20.71 -4.43 -12.38
C PHE A 192 19.55 -4.50 -11.39
N ILE A 193 19.75 -5.21 -10.28
CA ILE A 193 18.89 -5.07 -9.10
C ILE A 193 19.22 -3.73 -8.43
N GLN A 194 18.22 -2.97 -8.05
CA GLN A 194 18.34 -1.78 -7.23
C GLN A 194 17.60 -1.99 -5.92
N LEU A 195 18.27 -1.73 -4.82
CA LEU A 195 17.65 -1.64 -3.50
C LEU A 195 17.46 -0.15 -3.19
N THR A 196 16.22 0.25 -2.98
CA THR A 196 15.85 1.64 -2.71
C THR A 196 15.40 1.79 -1.28
N VAL A 197 15.98 2.74 -0.55
CA VAL A 197 15.53 3.17 0.78
C VAL A 197 14.99 4.59 0.65
N LYS A 198 13.71 4.79 0.95
CA LYS A 198 13.03 6.08 0.78
C LYS A 198 12.30 6.47 2.06
N ASN A 199 12.41 7.74 2.45
CA ASN A 199 11.46 8.30 3.40
C ASN A 199 10.15 8.65 2.65
N VAL A 200 9.10 7.87 2.89
CA VAL A 200 7.77 8.03 2.29
C VAL A 200 6.80 8.79 3.19
N GLY A 201 7.20 9.01 4.45
CA GLY A 201 6.41 9.76 5.42
C GLY A 201 6.54 11.28 5.24
N PRO A 202 5.61 12.05 5.83
CA PRO A 202 5.68 13.51 5.83
C PRO A 202 6.72 14.07 6.81
N GLU A 203 7.29 13.23 7.68
CA GLU A 203 8.18 13.64 8.77
C GLU A 203 9.59 13.02 8.63
N PRO A 204 10.64 13.66 9.19
CA PRO A 204 11.98 13.09 9.17
C PRO A 204 12.06 11.83 10.04
N ALA A 205 12.66 10.77 9.51
CA ALA A 205 12.97 9.56 10.28
C ALA A 205 14.28 9.77 11.04
N ARG A 206 14.28 9.64 12.37
CA ARG A 206 15.46 9.87 13.22
C ARG A 206 16.06 8.57 13.73
N ASN A 207 17.36 8.58 14.01
CA ASN A 207 18.11 7.42 14.52
C ASN A 207 17.81 6.14 13.70
N VAL A 208 17.84 6.28 12.37
CA VAL A 208 17.53 5.19 11.46
C VAL A 208 18.66 4.19 11.51
N SER A 209 18.33 2.93 11.77
CA SER A 209 19.25 1.80 11.76
C SER A 209 18.69 0.67 10.90
N PHE A 210 19.58 -0.19 10.43
CA PHE A 210 19.24 -1.32 9.59
C PHE A 210 19.86 -2.59 10.15
N SER A 211 19.11 -3.69 10.07
CA SER A 211 19.59 -5.04 10.31
C SER A 211 19.23 -5.87 9.10
N VAL A 212 20.17 -6.69 8.64
CA VAL A 212 20.05 -7.47 7.41
C VAL A 212 20.12 -8.96 7.71
N SER A 213 19.36 -9.76 6.97
CA SER A 213 19.37 -11.22 7.11
C SER A 213 20.76 -11.81 6.82
N ASP A 214 21.06 -12.97 7.41
CA ASP A 214 22.33 -13.67 7.21
C ASP A 214 22.61 -13.99 5.75
N SER A 215 21.56 -14.21 4.95
CA SER A 215 21.66 -14.43 3.51
C SER A 215 22.22 -13.23 2.74
N LEU A 216 22.04 -11.99 3.22
CA LEU A 216 22.48 -10.76 2.55
C LEU A 216 23.87 -10.29 3.01
N LYS A 217 24.34 -10.72 4.19
CA LYS A 217 25.64 -10.32 4.75
C LYS A 217 26.85 -10.59 3.84
N PRO A 218 26.97 -11.77 3.17
CA PRO A 218 28.11 -12.03 2.29
C PRO A 218 28.18 -11.03 1.13
N TRP A 219 27.02 -10.65 0.58
CA TRP A 219 26.93 -9.71 -0.53
C TRP A 219 27.31 -8.27 -0.12
N LEU A 220 27.03 -7.87 1.12
CA LEU A 220 27.34 -6.53 1.64
C LEU A 220 28.82 -6.34 2.01
N LYS A 221 29.51 -7.43 2.38
CA LYS A 221 30.89 -7.42 2.90
C LYS A 221 31.88 -6.68 2.01
N ASP A 222 31.69 -6.78 0.69
CA ASP A 222 32.62 -6.21 -0.30
C ASP A 222 32.19 -4.82 -0.81
N ARG A 223 31.02 -4.30 -0.39
CA ARG A 223 30.37 -3.13 -1.02
C ARG A 223 30.30 -1.85 -0.19
N LYS A 224 30.67 -1.87 1.10
CA LYS A 224 30.76 -0.70 2.01
C LYS A 224 29.60 0.30 1.87
N TYR A 225 28.37 -0.17 2.09
CA TYR A 225 27.20 0.72 2.08
C TYR A 225 27.02 1.38 3.45
N SER A 226 27.62 2.56 3.63
CA SER A 226 27.67 3.26 4.92
C SER A 226 26.31 3.46 5.60
N LEU A 227 25.22 3.65 4.83
CA LEU A 227 23.87 3.80 5.37
C LEU A 227 23.33 2.50 5.98
N LEU A 228 23.56 1.36 5.32
CA LEU A 228 23.09 0.06 5.81
C LEU A 228 23.95 -0.46 6.97
N GLU A 229 25.22 -0.07 7.03
CA GLU A 229 26.16 -0.46 8.09
C GLU A 229 26.02 0.42 9.35
N ASN A 230 25.97 1.75 9.18
CA ASN A 230 26.04 2.70 10.30
C ASN A 230 24.71 3.40 10.59
N GLY A 231 23.70 3.20 9.73
CA GLY A 231 22.44 3.93 9.81
C GLY A 231 22.58 5.41 9.40
N SER A 232 21.55 6.18 9.73
CA SER A 232 21.55 7.64 9.60
C SER A 232 20.97 8.28 10.85
N ARG A 233 21.53 9.41 11.26
CA ARG A 233 20.95 10.24 12.32
C ARG A 233 19.57 10.75 11.93
N GLU A 234 19.40 11.11 10.67
CA GLU A 234 18.14 11.63 10.15
C GLU A 234 18.02 11.38 8.66
N ILE A 235 16.83 11.00 8.20
CA ILE A 235 16.47 10.92 6.78
C ILE A 235 15.26 11.83 6.55
N GLN A 236 15.45 12.88 5.76
CA GLN A 236 14.42 13.89 5.50
C GLN A 236 13.28 13.33 4.62
N PRO A 237 12.03 13.84 4.75
CA PRO A 237 10.91 13.46 3.90
C PRO A 237 11.26 13.50 2.40
N GLY A 238 10.88 12.46 1.65
CA GLY A 238 11.14 12.36 0.22
C GLY A 238 12.56 11.96 -0.18
N THR A 239 13.52 11.94 0.76
CA THR A 239 14.90 11.49 0.48
C THR A 239 14.91 10.04 0.01
N THR A 240 15.63 9.77 -1.08
CA THR A 240 15.73 8.44 -1.69
C THR A 240 17.20 8.05 -1.83
N TYR A 241 17.58 6.93 -1.25
CA TYR A 241 18.89 6.29 -1.43
C TYR A 241 18.74 5.07 -2.32
N VAL A 242 19.61 4.97 -3.33
CA VAL A 242 19.59 3.86 -4.30
C VAL A 242 20.92 3.11 -4.22
N PHE A 243 20.84 1.81 -3.93
CA PHE A 243 21.97 0.91 -3.89
C PHE A 243 21.93 -0.03 -5.10
N HIS A 244 23.02 -0.08 -5.84
CA HIS A 244 23.10 -0.89 -7.06
C HIS A 244 23.63 -2.30 -6.75
N GLY A 245 22.77 -3.26 -7.03
CA GLY A 245 22.91 -4.70 -6.87
C GLY A 245 23.82 -5.37 -7.88
N ASP A 246 23.66 -6.69 -8.00
CA ASP A 246 24.18 -7.47 -9.12
C ASP A 246 23.29 -7.39 -10.35
N VAL A 247 23.79 -7.89 -11.47
CA VAL A 247 23.04 -8.01 -12.73
C VAL A 247 21.79 -8.88 -12.48
N ALA A 248 20.62 -8.35 -12.81
CA ALA A 248 19.33 -9.00 -12.57
C ALA A 248 19.29 -10.42 -13.14
N HIS A 249 19.79 -10.62 -14.36
CA HIS A 249 19.81 -11.94 -14.99
C HIS A 249 20.71 -12.94 -14.23
N SER A 250 21.83 -12.53 -13.64
CA SER A 250 22.68 -13.45 -12.88
C SER A 250 22.08 -13.80 -11.53
N VAL A 251 21.38 -12.85 -10.88
CA VAL A 251 20.63 -13.09 -9.64
C VAL A 251 19.48 -14.07 -9.89
N LEU A 252 18.69 -13.85 -10.94
CA LEU A 252 17.55 -14.70 -11.28
C LEU A 252 17.98 -16.08 -11.81
N SER A 253 19.22 -16.25 -12.27
CA SER A 253 19.73 -17.56 -12.75
C SER A 253 20.62 -18.29 -11.74
N ASP A 254 20.68 -17.82 -10.48
CA ASP A 254 21.53 -18.36 -9.41
C ASP A 254 23.03 -18.41 -9.74
N ARG A 255 23.48 -17.43 -10.53
CA ARG A 255 24.87 -17.26 -10.95
C ARG A 255 25.57 -16.11 -10.23
N SER A 256 24.91 -15.47 -9.26
CA SER A 256 25.46 -14.38 -8.46
C SER A 256 25.52 -14.73 -6.98
N ASN A 257 26.31 -13.96 -6.23
CA ASN A 257 26.37 -14.05 -4.77
C ASN A 257 25.24 -13.25 -4.10
N PHE A 258 24.35 -12.63 -4.87
CA PHE A 258 23.19 -11.90 -4.35
C PHE A 258 22.09 -12.91 -3.98
N PRO A 259 21.54 -12.86 -2.75
CA PRO A 259 20.56 -13.85 -2.31
C PRO A 259 19.22 -13.69 -3.04
N ARG A 260 18.60 -14.82 -3.41
CA ARG A 260 17.21 -14.83 -3.92
C ARG A 260 16.19 -14.40 -2.87
N ILE A 261 16.39 -14.81 -1.61
CA ILE A 261 15.50 -14.48 -0.50
C ILE A 261 16.30 -13.79 0.60
N PHE A 262 15.84 -12.62 1.01
CA PHE A 262 16.47 -11.87 2.08
C PHE A 262 15.47 -10.94 2.75
N SER A 263 15.83 -10.48 3.94
CA SER A 263 15.05 -9.47 4.65
C SER A 263 15.93 -8.37 5.20
N ILE A 264 15.35 -7.18 5.30
CA ILE A 264 15.97 -6.01 5.88
C ILE A 264 14.99 -5.44 6.90
N THR A 265 15.42 -5.42 8.16
CA THR A 265 14.71 -4.75 9.25
C THR A 265 15.24 -3.34 9.36
N THR A 266 14.36 -2.35 9.38
CA THR A 266 14.69 -0.97 9.72
C THR A 266 14.09 -0.62 11.07
N SER A 267 14.84 0.14 11.86
CA SER A 267 14.34 0.71 13.12
C SER A 267 14.59 2.22 13.09
N TYR A 268 13.57 3.01 13.40
CA TYR A 268 13.64 4.47 13.39
C TYR A 268 12.74 5.09 14.46
N LEU A 269 13.15 6.25 14.96
CA LEU A 269 12.40 7.07 15.90
C LEU A 269 11.47 8.01 15.13
N THR A 270 10.19 8.03 15.48
CA THR A 270 9.27 9.04 14.94
C THR A 270 9.38 10.35 15.74
N PRO A 271 9.39 11.52 15.09
CA PRO A 271 9.41 12.80 15.80
C PRO A 271 8.15 13.09 16.62
N ILE A 272 7.02 12.45 16.26
CA ILE A 272 5.70 12.74 16.85
C ILE A 272 5.46 11.87 18.09
N SER A 273 5.58 10.55 17.96
CA SER A 273 5.33 9.63 19.09
C SER A 273 6.52 9.49 20.03
N HIS A 274 7.73 9.87 19.57
CA HIS A 274 8.99 9.56 20.27
C HIS A 274 9.18 8.05 20.52
N GLU A 275 8.45 7.20 19.80
CA GLU A 275 8.59 5.76 19.86
C GLU A 275 9.52 5.26 18.75
N THR A 276 10.23 4.17 19.04
CA THR A 276 11.03 3.47 18.04
C THR A 276 10.16 2.45 17.34
N ILE A 277 9.94 2.66 16.05
CA ILE A 277 9.22 1.73 15.18
C ILE A 277 10.26 0.81 14.54
N SER A 278 9.97 -0.49 14.51
CA SER A 278 10.79 -1.49 13.82
C SER A 278 9.96 -2.27 12.81
N GLU A 279 10.39 -2.26 11.55
CA GLU A 279 9.69 -2.89 10.43
C GLU A 279 10.62 -3.81 9.68
N THR A 280 10.15 -5.00 9.29
CA THR A 280 10.93 -5.96 8.50
C THR A 280 10.36 -6.07 7.10
N PHE A 281 11.22 -5.86 6.09
CA PHE A 281 10.89 -6.03 4.69
C PHE A 281 11.52 -7.30 4.17
N SER A 282 10.69 -8.23 3.72
CA SER A 282 11.12 -9.50 3.15
C SER A 282 10.99 -9.42 1.62
N PHE A 283 12.03 -9.88 0.93
CA PHE A 283 12.13 -9.85 -0.52
C PHE A 283 12.35 -11.27 -1.04
N ASN A 284 11.62 -11.63 -2.09
CA ASN A 284 11.84 -12.82 -2.88
C ASN A 284 12.05 -12.42 -4.35
N MET A 285 13.29 -12.53 -4.80
CA MET A 285 13.66 -12.19 -6.18
C MET A 285 13.04 -13.15 -7.20
N GLY A 286 12.66 -14.36 -6.80
CA GLY A 286 11.94 -15.30 -7.67
C GLY A 286 10.59 -14.76 -8.14
N ASP A 287 9.97 -13.84 -7.38
CA ASP A 287 8.69 -13.21 -7.75
C ASP A 287 8.83 -12.28 -8.98
N LEU A 288 10.06 -11.92 -9.35
CA LEU A 288 10.36 -11.12 -10.54
C LEU A 288 10.57 -11.98 -11.81
N GLU A 289 10.59 -13.32 -11.70
CA GLU A 289 10.70 -14.21 -12.86
C GLU A 289 9.43 -14.14 -13.70
N GLY A 290 9.57 -13.81 -14.99
CA GLY A 290 8.42 -13.70 -15.91
C GLY A 290 7.58 -12.43 -15.72
N ALA A 291 7.84 -11.63 -14.68
CA ALA A 291 7.27 -10.29 -14.55
C ALA A 291 7.88 -9.39 -15.66
N GLY A 292 7.06 -9.04 -16.65
CA GLY A 292 7.49 -8.18 -17.76
C GLY A 292 7.86 -6.79 -17.25
N ILE A 293 9.16 -6.52 -17.16
CA ILE A 293 9.68 -5.18 -16.88
C ILE A 293 9.45 -4.34 -18.13
N VAL A 294 8.80 -3.20 -17.95
CA VAL A 294 8.57 -2.18 -18.98
C VAL A 294 9.85 -1.97 -19.80
N GLU A 295 9.76 -2.29 -21.09
CA GLU A 295 10.81 -2.06 -22.08
C GLU A 295 11.25 -0.59 -22.02
N ASP A 296 12.54 -0.33 -21.75
CA ASP A 296 13.03 1.05 -21.87
C ASP A 296 14.51 1.12 -22.31
N GLY A 297 14.72 1.39 -23.61
CA GLY A 297 15.95 1.89 -24.25
C GLY A 297 17.23 1.02 -24.20
N THR A 298 17.60 0.52 -23.03
CA THR A 298 18.85 -0.18 -22.73
C THR A 298 18.94 -1.55 -23.39
N LEU A 299 17.88 -2.35 -23.40
CA LEU A 299 17.85 -3.63 -24.13
C LEU A 299 18.06 -3.43 -25.65
N LYS A 300 17.54 -2.34 -26.21
CA LYS A 300 17.72 -2.00 -27.62
C LYS A 300 19.16 -1.59 -27.91
N LEU A 301 19.76 -0.78 -27.04
CA LEU A 301 21.18 -0.41 -27.12
C LEU A 301 22.10 -1.63 -26.96
N LEU A 302 21.81 -2.53 -26.03
CA LEU A 302 22.58 -3.76 -25.81
C LEU A 302 22.50 -4.72 -26.99
N ARG A 303 21.33 -4.83 -27.65
CA ARG A 303 21.19 -5.57 -28.91
C ARG A 303 22.04 -4.93 -30.02
N GLN A 304 22.01 -3.60 -30.15
CA GLN A 304 22.84 -2.89 -31.14
C GLN A 304 24.34 -3.07 -30.87
N ILE A 305 24.79 -2.97 -29.61
CA ILE A 305 26.20 -3.22 -29.27
C ILE A 305 26.61 -4.66 -29.57
N ARG A 306 25.74 -5.64 -29.26
CA ARG A 306 25.99 -7.05 -29.58
C ARG A 306 26.07 -7.30 -31.10
N GLU A 307 25.26 -6.62 -31.89
CA GLU A 307 25.32 -6.70 -33.35
C GLU A 307 26.58 -6.03 -33.90
N SER A 308 26.91 -4.82 -33.44
CA SER A 308 28.13 -4.10 -33.84
C SER A 308 29.40 -4.88 -33.49
N THR A 309 29.46 -5.51 -32.31
CA THR A 309 30.60 -6.35 -31.91
C THR A 309 30.72 -7.61 -32.78
N ARG A 310 29.60 -8.25 -33.15
CA ARG A 310 29.62 -9.36 -34.13
C ARG A 310 30.10 -8.91 -35.51
N THR A 311 29.71 -7.73 -35.96
CA THR A 311 30.16 -7.17 -37.23
C THR A 311 31.65 -6.88 -37.21
N LEU A 312 32.17 -6.24 -36.15
CA LEU A 312 33.60 -6.00 -35.98
C LEU A 312 34.42 -7.30 -35.94
N GLN A 313 33.94 -8.35 -35.28
CA GLN A 313 34.60 -9.66 -35.29
C GLN A 313 34.68 -10.25 -36.70
N ARG A 314 33.62 -10.10 -37.51
CA ARG A 314 33.63 -10.52 -38.92
C ARG A 314 34.63 -9.71 -39.74
N GLU A 315 34.63 -8.39 -39.62
CA GLU A 315 35.57 -7.52 -40.35
C GLU A 315 37.03 -7.79 -39.99
N MET A 316 37.33 -7.96 -38.69
CA MET A 316 38.66 -8.37 -38.25
C MET A 316 39.07 -9.73 -38.82
N SER A 317 38.13 -10.69 -38.92
CA SER A 317 38.43 -11.99 -39.53
C SER A 317 38.74 -11.88 -41.03
N LEU A 318 38.08 -10.96 -41.74
CA LEU A 318 38.32 -10.68 -43.16
C LEU A 318 39.65 -9.95 -43.37
N LEU A 319 39.94 -8.95 -42.55
CA LEU A 319 41.23 -8.25 -42.56
C LEU A 319 42.39 -9.19 -42.28
N ARG A 320 42.24 -10.07 -41.29
CA ARG A 320 43.26 -11.09 -40.99
C ARG A 320 43.52 -11.98 -42.20
N ARG A 321 42.47 -12.46 -42.87
CA ARG A 321 42.61 -13.25 -44.11
C ARG A 321 43.30 -12.44 -45.21
N ALA A 322 42.90 -11.19 -45.44
CA ALA A 322 43.50 -10.32 -46.46
C ALA A 322 44.99 -10.03 -46.21
N VAL A 323 45.38 -9.85 -44.95
CA VAL A 323 46.79 -9.71 -44.55
C VAL A 323 47.55 -11.01 -44.78
N GLU A 324 46.97 -12.17 -44.47
CA GLU A 324 47.57 -13.49 -44.75
C GLU A 324 47.77 -13.71 -46.27
N THR A 325 46.80 -13.36 -47.12
CA THR A 325 46.95 -13.45 -48.59
C THR A 325 47.94 -12.43 -49.14
N GLY A 326 47.91 -11.20 -48.64
CA GLY A 326 48.82 -10.12 -49.05
C GLY A 326 50.26 -10.41 -48.65
N ALA A 327 50.49 -10.95 -47.45
CA ALA A 327 51.81 -11.42 -47.02
C ALA A 327 52.32 -12.53 -47.92
N ASN A 328 51.48 -13.50 -48.29
CA ASN A 328 51.84 -14.57 -49.22
C ASN A 328 52.17 -14.06 -50.64
N GLN A 329 51.41 -13.08 -51.16
CA GLN A 329 51.71 -12.44 -52.45
C GLN A 329 53.00 -11.62 -52.42
N MET A 330 53.27 -10.91 -51.32
CA MET A 330 54.46 -10.08 -51.17
C MET A 330 55.73 -10.94 -51.06
N ILE A 331 55.65 -12.08 -50.36
CA ILE A 331 56.72 -13.09 -50.32
C ILE A 331 56.98 -13.63 -51.74
N GLY A 332 55.93 -13.97 -52.48
CA GLY A 332 56.05 -14.43 -53.88
C GLY A 332 56.68 -13.38 -54.81
N HIS A 333 56.29 -12.11 -54.70
CA HIS A 333 56.81 -11.03 -55.54
C HIS A 333 58.28 -10.69 -55.23
N ARG A 334 58.69 -10.75 -53.96
CA ARG A 334 60.11 -10.59 -53.57
C ARG A 334 60.96 -11.76 -54.06
N MET A 335 60.42 -12.98 -54.05
CA MET A 335 61.08 -14.17 -54.57
C MET A 335 61.28 -14.07 -56.10
N LEU A 336 60.25 -13.63 -56.84
CA LEU A 336 60.33 -13.38 -58.28
C LEU A 336 61.31 -12.25 -58.64
N HIS A 337 61.32 -11.16 -57.87
CA HIS A 337 62.28 -10.08 -58.06
C HIS A 337 63.72 -10.55 -57.81
N ALA A 338 63.96 -11.34 -56.75
CA ALA A 338 65.28 -11.92 -56.46
C ALA A 338 65.75 -12.86 -57.58
N ILE A 339 64.86 -13.73 -58.09
CA ILE A 339 65.13 -14.62 -59.22
C ILE A 339 65.49 -13.82 -60.48
N ASN A 340 64.70 -12.80 -60.83
CA ASN A 340 64.98 -11.95 -62.00
C ASN A 340 66.28 -11.14 -61.86
N THR A 341 66.63 -10.73 -60.65
CA THR A 341 67.89 -10.02 -60.38
C THR A 341 69.09 -10.96 -60.56
N GLN A 342 68.99 -12.22 -60.10
CA GLN A 342 70.00 -13.25 -60.35
C GLN A 342 70.13 -13.60 -61.82
N ILE A 343 69.02 -13.73 -62.56
CA ILE A 343 69.03 -13.97 -64.01
C ILE A 343 69.71 -12.82 -64.76
N LYS A 344 69.48 -11.56 -64.38
CA LYS A 344 70.18 -10.40 -64.96
C LYS A 344 71.68 -10.41 -64.65
N LEU A 345 72.08 -10.76 -63.42
CA LEU A 345 73.49 -10.88 -63.03
C LEU A 345 74.19 -12.01 -63.80
N TRP A 346 73.50 -13.12 -64.06
CA TRP A 346 74.01 -14.22 -64.90
C TRP A 346 74.18 -13.81 -66.36
N ARG A 347 73.21 -13.08 -66.94
CA ARG A 347 73.30 -12.57 -68.32
C ARG A 347 74.43 -11.55 -68.50
N GLY A 348 74.68 -10.69 -67.51
CA GLY A 348 75.79 -9.71 -67.54
C GLY A 348 77.18 -10.32 -67.39
N LYS A 349 77.29 -11.51 -66.76
CA LYS A 349 78.55 -12.27 -66.71
C LYS A 349 78.84 -13.01 -68.02
N TRP A 350 77.80 -13.48 -68.72
CA TRP A 350 77.93 -14.14 -70.02
C TRP A 350 78.32 -13.19 -71.17
N SER A 351 77.91 -11.91 -71.12
CA SER A 351 78.26 -10.92 -72.16
C SER A 351 79.67 -10.31 -72.01
N ARG A 352 80.46 -10.75 -71.02
CA ARG A 352 81.85 -10.31 -70.79
C ARG A 352 82.87 -11.42 -71.05
N SER A 353 82.43 -12.58 -71.54
CA SER A 353 83.27 -13.74 -71.86
C SER A 353 83.13 -14.23 -73.30
N THR A 354 82.61 -13.38 -74.18
CA THR A 354 82.60 -13.49 -75.65
C THR A 354 82.93 -12.11 -76.19
#